data_AF-A0A8T3SUM6-F1
#
_entry.id   AF-A0A8T3SUM6-F1
#
_cell.length_a   1.000
_cell.length_b   1.000
_cell.length_c   1.000
_cell.angle_alpha   90.00
_cell.angle_beta   90.00
_cell.angle_gamma   90.00
#
_symmetry.space_group_name_H-M   'P 1'
#
loop_
_entity.id
_entity.type
_entity.pdbx_description
1 polymer ?
#
loop_
_entity_poly.entity_id
_entity_poly.type
_entity_poly.pdbx_seq_one_letter_code
_entity_poly.pdbx_strand_id
1 'polypeptide(L)'
;MAGTMPHAIFVETGIDDGATVAAYAAELPGCAVFAASDTEATNEMPRRVARFVDWLREAGEEAPTFVGDNWYEVERAASADGTRAAFSLDDLPPGDDEFGRYLHWLELARELLADRLDATADAAPKEALERIAEQDLMLAVQLGGSPTEPSGEPVDRLYHARDALTTALESAGAMGDGVRRAVRLAIADDLRLADELPGAAN
;
A
#
# COMPACT_ATOMS: atom_id res chain seq x y z
N MET A 1 31.69 -17.04 -1.00
CA MET A 1 31.09 -15.70 -0.84
C MET A 1 29.69 -15.81 -1.42
N ALA A 2 28.68 -16.08 -0.60
CA ALA A 2 27.30 -16.00 -1.07
C ALA A 2 27.02 -14.51 -1.28
N GLY A 3 26.96 -14.08 -2.54
CA GLY A 3 26.53 -12.72 -2.84
C GLY A 3 25.08 -12.60 -2.37
N THR A 4 24.81 -11.69 -1.44
CA THR A 4 23.44 -11.28 -1.13
C THR A 4 22.84 -10.76 -2.43
N MET A 5 21.81 -11.43 -2.97
CA MET A 5 21.11 -10.93 -4.14
C MET A 5 20.52 -9.56 -3.78
N PRO A 6 20.70 -8.55 -4.64
CA PRO A 6 20.17 -7.23 -4.38
C PRO A 6 18.63 -7.26 -4.48
N HIS A 7 17.95 -6.44 -3.69
CA HIS A 7 16.49 -6.37 -3.61
C HIS A 7 15.95 -5.24 -4.47
N ALA A 8 14.79 -5.44 -5.10
CA ALA A 8 14.29 -4.54 -6.13
C ALA A 8 13.35 -3.46 -5.56
N ILE A 9 13.52 -2.23 -6.03
CA ILE A 9 12.64 -1.09 -5.73
C ILE A 9 11.97 -0.58 -7.01
N PHE A 10 10.67 -0.33 -6.94
CA PHE A 10 9.94 0.45 -7.94
C PHE A 10 9.74 1.88 -7.45
N VAL A 11 9.97 2.88 -8.31
CA VAL A 11 9.85 4.29 -7.93
C VAL A 11 8.69 4.96 -8.66
N GLU A 12 7.76 5.51 -7.90
CA GLU A 12 6.64 6.34 -8.38
C GLU A 12 6.93 7.82 -8.10
N THR A 13 6.80 8.67 -9.10
CA THR A 13 6.89 10.13 -8.95
C THR A 13 5.57 10.81 -9.28
N GLY A 14 5.36 12.05 -8.83
CA GLY A 14 4.17 12.83 -9.22
C GLY A 14 3.00 12.71 -8.24
N ILE A 15 3.20 12.02 -7.11
CA ILE A 15 2.18 11.86 -6.07
C ILE A 15 2.02 13.20 -5.34
N ASP A 16 0.81 13.48 -4.84
CA ASP A 16 0.48 14.70 -4.09
C ASP A 16 0.86 15.98 -4.87
N ASP A 17 0.33 16.12 -6.09
CA ASP A 17 0.64 17.23 -7.00
C ASP A 17 2.14 17.41 -7.31
N GLY A 18 2.89 16.30 -7.27
CA GLY A 18 4.33 16.27 -7.53
C GLY A 18 5.21 16.57 -6.33
N ALA A 19 4.64 16.69 -5.12
CA ALA A 19 5.39 16.89 -3.89
C ALA A 19 6.03 15.60 -3.34
N THR A 20 5.51 14.43 -3.75
CA THR A 20 5.88 13.14 -3.15
C THR A 20 6.43 12.17 -4.20
N VAL A 21 7.50 11.48 -3.79
CA VAL A 21 8.08 10.31 -4.45
C VAL A 21 7.84 9.11 -3.55
N ALA A 22 7.38 8.00 -4.13
CA ALA A 22 7.25 6.75 -3.43
C ALA A 22 8.23 5.71 -3.97
N ALA A 23 8.88 4.99 -3.06
CA ALA A 23 9.66 3.79 -3.38
C ALA A 23 8.91 2.58 -2.82
N TYR A 24 8.77 1.51 -3.61
CA TYR A 24 8.08 0.26 -3.23
C TYR A 24 9.07 -0.90 -3.24
N ALA A 25 9.06 -1.74 -2.20
CA ALA A 25 9.75 -3.02 -2.23
C ALA A 25 9.01 -4.01 -3.15
N ALA A 26 9.72 -4.62 -4.10
CA ALA A 26 9.14 -5.56 -5.06
C ALA A 26 8.55 -6.81 -4.38
N GLU A 27 9.20 -7.27 -3.33
CA GLU A 27 8.93 -8.54 -2.64
C GLU A 27 7.83 -8.41 -1.57
N LEU A 28 7.41 -7.19 -1.24
CA LEU A 28 6.48 -6.87 -0.16
C LEU A 28 5.41 -5.87 -0.63
N PRO A 29 4.24 -6.31 -1.12
CA PRO A 29 3.19 -5.38 -1.51
C PRO A 29 2.83 -4.44 -0.36
N GLY A 30 2.76 -3.14 -0.68
CA GLY A 30 2.43 -2.11 0.29
C GLY A 30 3.60 -1.62 1.15
N CYS A 31 4.74 -2.30 1.14
CA CYS A 31 5.95 -1.80 1.79
C CYS A 31 6.55 -0.67 0.97
N ALA A 32 6.21 0.56 1.35
CA ALA A 32 6.61 1.77 0.64
C ALA A 32 7.18 2.85 1.55
N VAL A 33 8.14 3.61 1.03
CA VAL A 33 8.59 4.89 1.58
C VAL A 33 7.96 6.00 0.76
N PHE A 34 7.42 7.03 1.41
CA PHE A 34 6.95 8.26 0.78
C PHE A 34 7.84 9.40 1.27
N ALA A 35 8.47 10.14 0.34
CA ALA A 35 9.43 11.18 0.67
C ALA A 35 9.40 12.33 -0.34
N ALA A 36 10.05 13.45 -0.01
CA ALA A 36 10.11 14.63 -0.87
C ALA A 36 11.10 14.47 -2.04
N SER A 37 11.96 13.44 -2.02
CA SER A 37 12.96 13.20 -3.06
C SER A 37 13.24 11.72 -3.29
N ASP A 38 13.69 11.41 -4.51
CA ASP A 38 14.12 10.06 -4.91
C ASP A 38 15.19 9.48 -3.98
N THR A 39 16.19 10.29 -3.63
CA THR A 39 17.31 9.86 -2.80
C THR A 39 16.84 9.48 -1.40
N GLU A 40 15.90 10.24 -0.84
CA GLU A 40 15.33 9.92 0.46
C GLU A 40 14.45 8.67 0.37
N ALA A 41 13.55 8.59 -0.62
CA ALA A 41 12.66 7.45 -0.80
C ALA A 41 13.41 6.12 -0.93
N THR A 42 14.50 6.11 -1.71
CA THR A 42 15.30 4.91 -1.97
C THR A 42 16.21 4.54 -0.80
N ASN A 43 16.90 5.52 -0.17
CA ASN A 43 17.83 5.25 0.92
C ASN A 43 17.14 4.78 2.22
N GLU A 44 15.87 5.13 2.41
CA GLU A 44 15.09 4.74 3.58
C GLU A 44 14.46 3.35 3.46
N MET A 45 14.52 2.73 2.28
CA MET A 45 13.91 1.42 2.03
C MET A 45 14.38 0.31 3.00
N PRO A 46 15.68 0.15 3.34
CA PRO A 46 16.10 -0.88 4.30
C PRO A 46 15.41 -0.73 5.66
N ARG A 47 15.27 0.51 6.15
CA ARG A 47 14.60 0.80 7.42
C ARG A 47 13.10 0.55 7.33
N ARG A 48 12.48 0.94 6.21
CA ARG A 48 11.06 0.71 5.99
C ARG A 48 10.71 -0.78 5.93
N VAL A 49 11.52 -1.57 5.25
CA VAL A 49 11.37 -3.03 5.16
C VAL A 49 11.54 -3.67 6.53
N ALA A 50 12.54 -3.26 7.32
CA ALA A 50 12.68 -3.74 8.69
C ALA A 50 11.42 -3.47 9.53
N ARG A 51 10.90 -2.24 9.51
CA ARG A 51 9.65 -1.88 10.20
C ARG A 51 8.44 -2.68 9.70
N PHE A 52 8.32 -2.87 8.38
CA PHE A 52 7.22 -3.62 7.79
C PHE A 52 7.25 -5.09 8.21
N VAL A 53 8.44 -5.71 8.18
CA VAL A 53 8.66 -7.10 8.62
C VAL A 53 8.40 -7.25 10.12
N ASP A 54 8.79 -6.29 10.95
CA ASP A 54 8.51 -6.32 12.39
C ASP A 54 7.00 -6.17 12.66
N TRP A 55 6.32 -5.27 11.95
CA TRP A 55 4.86 -5.14 12.02
C TRP A 55 4.14 -6.46 11.65
N LEU A 56 4.58 -7.14 10.57
CA LEU A 56 4.06 -8.46 10.22
C LEU A 56 4.27 -9.47 11.35
N ARG A 57 5.47 -9.52 11.95
CA ARG A 57 5.77 -10.45 13.06
C ARG A 57 4.93 -10.16 14.30
N GLU A 58 4.70 -8.89 14.62
CA GLU A 58 3.84 -8.47 15.74
C GLU A 58 2.39 -8.90 15.52
N ALA A 59 1.93 -8.91 14.27
CA ALA A 59 0.63 -9.46 13.87
C ALA A 59 0.59 -11.01 13.83
N GLY A 60 1.72 -11.68 14.05
CA GLY A 60 1.81 -13.15 14.03
C GLY A 60 2.07 -13.76 12.65
N GLU A 61 2.37 -12.94 11.65
CA GLU A 61 2.61 -13.37 10.27
C GLU A 61 4.02 -13.95 10.06
N GLU A 62 4.13 -14.87 9.09
CA GLU A 62 5.44 -15.32 8.60
C GLU A 62 6.06 -14.24 7.71
N ALA A 63 7.00 -13.48 8.28
CA ALA A 63 7.65 -12.39 7.57
C ALA A 63 8.94 -12.85 6.86
N PRO A 64 9.18 -12.45 5.60
CA PRO A 64 10.41 -12.79 4.88
C PRO A 64 11.67 -12.27 5.60
N THR A 65 12.79 -12.99 5.43
CA THR A 65 14.09 -12.55 5.94
C THR A 65 14.91 -11.93 4.82
N PHE A 66 15.18 -10.63 4.94
CA PHE A 66 16.05 -9.91 4.01
C PHE A 66 17.47 -9.89 4.56
N VAL A 67 18.45 -10.25 3.73
CA VAL A 67 19.87 -10.21 4.09
C VAL A 67 20.55 -9.11 3.27
N GLY A 68 21.11 -8.13 3.98
CA GLY A 68 21.86 -7.02 3.41
C GLY A 68 21.00 -5.80 3.04
N ASP A 69 21.68 -4.68 2.84
CA ASP A 69 21.06 -3.36 2.63
C ASP A 69 21.11 -2.92 1.15
N ASN A 70 21.34 -3.88 0.24
CA ASN A 70 21.50 -3.61 -1.18
C ASN A 70 20.14 -3.55 -1.87
N TRP A 71 19.53 -2.37 -1.89
CA TRP A 71 18.29 -2.11 -2.62
C TRP A 71 18.58 -1.24 -3.85
N TYR A 72 17.95 -1.52 -4.99
CA TYR A 72 18.18 -0.79 -6.23
C TYR A 72 16.88 -0.56 -7.01
N GLU A 73 16.79 0.61 -7.63
CA GLU A 73 15.70 0.94 -8.53
C GLU A 73 15.75 0.05 -9.78
N VAL A 74 14.68 -0.69 -10.05
CA VAL A 74 14.52 -1.51 -11.25
C VAL A 74 13.65 -0.86 -12.31
N GLU A 75 12.71 -0.03 -11.88
CA GLU A 75 11.74 0.61 -12.75
C GLU A 75 11.19 1.88 -12.10
N ARG A 76 10.86 2.85 -12.95
CA ARG A 76 10.32 4.14 -12.58
C ARG A 76 9.16 4.52 -13.47
N ALA A 77 8.11 5.04 -12.84
CA ALA A 77 6.93 5.54 -13.52
C ALA A 77 6.38 6.77 -12.80
N ALA A 78 5.63 7.61 -13.52
CA ALA A 78 4.96 8.76 -12.94
C ALA A 78 3.47 8.47 -12.78
N SER A 79 2.87 9.00 -11.72
CA SER A 79 1.42 9.17 -11.67
C SER A 79 0.97 10.11 -12.81
N ALA A 80 -0.22 9.87 -13.34
CA ALA A 80 -0.77 10.64 -14.45
C ALA A 80 -2.26 10.86 -14.23
N ASP A 81 -2.71 12.11 -14.40
CA ASP A 81 -4.13 12.49 -14.34
C ASP A 81 -4.86 11.97 -13.09
N GLY A 82 -4.23 12.11 -11.91
CA GLY A 82 -4.76 11.63 -10.63
C GLY A 82 -4.67 10.11 -10.43
N THR A 83 -4.14 9.36 -11.40
CA THR A 83 -3.96 7.91 -11.32
C THR A 83 -2.56 7.55 -10.89
N ARG A 84 -2.45 6.66 -9.89
CA ARG A 84 -1.19 6.10 -9.39
C ARG A 84 -0.46 5.29 -10.46
N ALA A 85 0.87 5.27 -10.43
CA ALA A 85 1.65 4.53 -11.42
C ALA A 85 1.39 3.01 -11.39
N ALA A 86 1.47 2.39 -12.57
CA ALA A 86 1.55 0.94 -12.73
C ALA A 86 2.98 0.55 -13.08
N PHE A 87 3.43 -0.60 -12.59
CA PHE A 87 4.75 -1.15 -12.85
C PHE A 87 4.66 -2.50 -13.56
N SER A 88 5.72 -2.93 -14.25
CA SER A 88 5.74 -4.24 -14.92
C SER A 88 5.46 -5.43 -13.99
N LEU A 89 5.79 -5.30 -12.70
CA LEU A 89 5.46 -6.31 -11.69
C LEU A 89 3.95 -6.42 -11.46
N ASP A 90 3.20 -5.32 -11.58
CA ASP A 90 1.76 -5.28 -11.36
C ASP A 90 0.98 -6.15 -12.38
N ASP A 91 1.54 -6.36 -13.57
CA ASP A 91 0.98 -7.21 -14.63
C ASP A 91 1.17 -8.71 -14.36
N LEU A 92 1.95 -9.07 -13.34
CA LEU A 92 2.19 -10.45 -12.94
C LEU A 92 1.23 -10.85 -11.82
N PRO A 93 0.21 -11.68 -12.08
CA PRO A 93 -0.73 -12.08 -11.05
C PRO A 93 -0.02 -12.81 -9.90
N PRO A 94 -0.42 -12.59 -8.64
CA PRO A 94 0.06 -13.40 -7.52
C PRO A 94 -0.33 -14.87 -7.67
N GLY A 95 0.46 -15.78 -7.09
CA GLY A 95 -0.02 -17.15 -6.85
C GLY A 95 -1.18 -17.18 -5.84
N ASP A 96 -1.97 -18.25 -5.80
CA ASP A 96 -3.14 -18.36 -4.89
C ASP A 96 -2.77 -18.15 -3.41
N ASP A 97 -1.66 -18.78 -2.95
CA ASP A 97 -1.16 -18.62 -1.59
C ASP A 97 -0.65 -17.19 -1.32
N GLU A 98 -0.04 -16.55 -2.32
CA GLU A 98 0.40 -15.15 -2.21
C GLU A 98 -0.81 -14.22 -2.09
N PHE A 99 -1.82 -14.45 -2.93
CA PHE A 99 -3.04 -13.65 -2.93
C PHE A 99 -3.76 -13.73 -1.59
N GLY A 100 -3.91 -14.93 -1.01
CA GLY A 100 -4.50 -15.10 0.32
C GLY A 100 -3.75 -14.31 1.40
N ARG A 101 -2.40 -14.35 1.39
CA ARG A 101 -1.58 -13.55 2.31
C ARG A 101 -1.74 -12.06 2.07
N TYR A 102 -1.79 -11.62 0.82
CA TYR A 102 -1.93 -10.21 0.48
C TYR A 102 -3.27 -9.63 0.94
N LEU A 103 -4.36 -10.38 0.82
CA LEU A 103 -5.65 -9.98 1.38
C LEU A 103 -5.59 -9.88 2.91
N HIS A 104 -4.92 -10.81 3.57
CA HIS A 104 -4.74 -10.74 5.01
C HIS A 104 -3.88 -9.55 5.44
N TRP A 105 -2.80 -9.23 4.73
CA TRP A 105 -1.98 -8.04 5.01
C TRP A 105 -2.75 -6.73 4.77
N LEU A 106 -3.67 -6.72 3.80
CA LEU A 106 -4.58 -5.60 3.59
C LEU A 106 -5.55 -5.42 4.76
N GLU A 107 -6.10 -6.51 5.29
CA GLU A 107 -6.92 -6.48 6.50
C GLU A 107 -6.13 -5.90 7.69
N LEU A 108 -4.92 -6.42 7.96
CA LEU A 108 -4.06 -5.92 9.03
C LEU A 108 -3.72 -4.42 8.89
N ALA A 109 -3.45 -3.95 7.66
CA ALA A 109 -3.16 -2.53 7.42
C ALA A 109 -4.36 -1.64 7.74
N ARG A 110 -5.57 -2.11 7.39
CA ARG A 110 -6.83 -1.40 7.67
C ARG A 110 -7.16 -1.37 9.15
N GLU A 111 -6.94 -2.47 9.86
CA GLU A 111 -7.07 -2.56 11.32
C GLU A 111 -6.12 -1.58 12.00
N LEU A 112 -4.84 -1.57 11.61
CA LEU A 112 -3.87 -0.62 12.15
C LEU A 112 -4.32 0.83 11.92
N LEU A 113 -4.78 1.19 10.72
CA LEU A 113 -5.28 2.53 10.46
C LEU A 113 -6.54 2.84 11.28
N ALA A 114 -7.47 1.90 11.45
CA ALA A 114 -8.65 2.09 12.29
C ALA A 114 -8.25 2.37 13.76
N ASP A 115 -7.34 1.58 14.32
CA ASP A 115 -6.82 1.79 15.69
C ASP A 115 -6.17 3.18 15.86
N ARG A 116 -5.43 3.64 14.85
CA ARG A 116 -4.79 4.97 14.85
C ARG A 116 -5.82 6.10 14.75
N LEU A 117 -6.87 5.92 13.94
CA LEU A 117 -7.97 6.87 13.84
C LEU A 117 -8.74 6.96 15.16
N ASP A 118 -9.04 5.84 15.80
CA ASP A 118 -9.75 5.79 17.08
C ASP A 118 -8.94 6.45 18.22
N ALA A 119 -7.61 6.34 18.17
CA ALA A 119 -6.72 7.02 19.11
C ALA A 119 -6.67 8.55 18.88
N THR A 120 -7.06 9.04 17.70
CA THR A 120 -6.97 10.46 17.32
C THR A 120 -8.29 11.15 17.64
N ALA A 121 -8.47 11.48 18.93
CA ALA A 121 -9.75 11.82 19.57
C ALA A 121 -10.70 12.85 18.90
N ASP A 122 -10.29 13.65 17.90
CA ASP A 122 -11.19 14.60 17.20
C ASP A 122 -10.64 15.20 15.88
N ALA A 123 -9.53 14.69 15.32
CA ALA A 123 -8.84 15.29 14.17
C ALA A 123 -8.55 14.28 13.06
N ALA A 124 -9.57 13.51 12.66
CA ALA A 124 -9.45 12.61 11.52
C ALA A 124 -9.01 13.41 10.28
N PRO A 125 -7.95 13.00 9.56
CA PRO A 125 -7.40 13.73 8.43
C PRO A 125 -8.30 13.56 7.20
N LYS A 126 -9.43 14.31 7.18
CA LYS A 126 -10.54 14.14 6.23
C LYS A 126 -10.08 14.06 4.77
N GLU A 127 -9.21 14.97 4.34
CA GLU A 127 -8.68 14.99 2.97
C GLU A 127 -7.83 13.75 2.64
N ALA A 128 -7.08 13.21 3.60
CA ALA A 128 -6.34 11.97 3.40
C ALA A 128 -7.29 10.76 3.29
N LEU A 129 -8.31 10.70 4.15
CA LEU A 129 -9.33 9.64 4.11
C LEU A 129 -10.11 9.65 2.80
N GLU A 130 -10.50 10.84 2.31
CA GLU A 130 -11.19 10.99 1.03
C GLU A 130 -10.33 10.52 -0.14
N ARG A 131 -9.04 10.87 -0.16
CA ARG A 131 -8.12 10.40 -1.21
C ARG A 131 -7.95 8.88 -1.22
N ILE A 132 -7.84 8.24 -0.05
CA ILE A 132 -7.79 6.78 0.04
C ILE A 132 -9.11 6.16 -0.46
N ALA A 133 -10.25 6.72 -0.04
CA ALA A 133 -11.55 6.22 -0.47
C ALA A 133 -11.74 6.33 -2.00
N GLU A 134 -11.34 7.45 -2.61
CA GLU A 134 -11.38 7.63 -4.07
C GLU A 134 -10.47 6.63 -4.80
N GLN A 135 -9.26 6.41 -4.26
CA GLN A 135 -8.31 5.43 -4.81
C GLN A 135 -8.86 4.00 -4.73
N ASP A 136 -9.42 3.59 -3.59
CA ASP A 136 -10.02 2.27 -3.40
C ASP A 136 -11.22 2.02 -4.32
N LEU A 137 -12.09 3.03 -4.49
CA LEU A 137 -13.22 2.95 -5.42
C LEU A 137 -12.75 2.84 -6.87
N MET A 138 -11.75 3.61 -7.27
CA MET A 138 -11.16 3.52 -8.61
C MET A 138 -10.59 2.13 -8.87
N LEU A 139 -9.84 1.57 -7.91
CA LEU A 139 -9.29 0.21 -7.99
C LEU A 139 -10.40 -0.84 -8.07
N ALA A 140 -11.47 -0.70 -7.28
CA ALA A 140 -12.61 -1.59 -7.32
C ALA A 140 -13.28 -1.60 -8.71
N VAL A 141 -13.45 -0.44 -9.34
CA VAL A 141 -13.97 -0.33 -10.72
C VAL A 141 -13.02 -0.99 -11.73
N GLN A 142 -11.71 -0.78 -11.61
CA GLN A 142 -10.71 -1.40 -12.50
C GLN A 142 -10.75 -2.92 -12.42
N LEU A 143 -11.04 -3.49 -11.25
CA LEU A 143 -11.23 -4.92 -11.03
C LEU A 143 -12.59 -5.45 -11.49
N GLY A 144 -13.42 -4.62 -12.15
CA GLY A 144 -14.75 -5.00 -12.65
C GLY A 144 -15.87 -4.87 -11.63
N GLY A 145 -15.59 -4.28 -10.46
CA GLY A 145 -16.60 -3.90 -9.48
C GLY A 145 -17.51 -2.78 -9.99
N SER A 146 -18.67 -2.63 -9.34
CA SER A 146 -19.61 -1.54 -9.59
C SER A 146 -19.99 -0.88 -8.27
N PRO A 147 -19.04 -0.22 -7.60
CA PRO A 147 -19.32 0.44 -6.33
C PRO A 147 -20.39 1.51 -6.52
N THR A 148 -21.28 1.62 -5.55
CA THR A 148 -22.21 2.74 -5.45
C THR A 148 -21.50 3.95 -4.89
N GLU A 149 -21.82 5.16 -5.33
CA GLU A 149 -21.28 6.37 -4.70
C GLU A 149 -21.62 6.40 -3.20
N PRO A 150 -20.61 6.46 -2.31
CA PRO A 150 -20.88 6.54 -0.89
C PRO A 150 -21.37 7.93 -0.51
N SER A 151 -22.32 7.98 0.43
CA SER A 151 -22.78 9.21 1.08
C SER A 151 -22.49 9.12 2.57
N GLY A 152 -22.13 10.22 3.23
CA GLY A 152 -21.82 10.23 4.67
C GLY A 152 -20.57 11.04 5.01
N GLU A 153 -20.08 10.87 6.24
CA GLU A 153 -18.83 11.43 6.72
C GLU A 153 -17.62 10.73 6.05
N PRO A 154 -16.43 11.37 5.99
CA PRO A 154 -15.25 10.79 5.32
C PRO A 154 -14.87 9.38 5.79
N VAL A 155 -15.03 9.09 7.08
CA VAL A 155 -14.76 7.77 7.66
C VAL A 155 -15.73 6.71 7.11
N ASP A 156 -17.03 7.03 7.02
CA ASP A 156 -18.04 6.12 6.46
C ASP A 156 -17.77 5.83 4.98
N ARG A 157 -17.35 6.85 4.22
CA ARG A 157 -16.98 6.68 2.81
C ARG A 157 -15.75 5.80 2.64
N LEU A 158 -14.76 5.95 3.53
CA LEU A 158 -13.58 5.10 3.54
C LEU A 158 -13.95 3.63 3.77
N TYR A 159 -14.76 3.33 4.79
CA TYR A 159 -15.19 1.95 5.05
C TYR A 159 -15.99 1.36 3.87
N HIS A 160 -16.89 2.14 3.27
CA HIS A 160 -17.62 1.71 2.08
C HIS A 160 -16.68 1.41 0.88
N ALA A 161 -15.70 2.28 0.62
CA ALA A 161 -14.72 2.09 -0.42
C ALA A 161 -13.88 0.81 -0.21
N ARG A 162 -13.46 0.57 1.03
CA ARG A 162 -12.71 -0.62 1.43
C ARG A 162 -13.50 -1.91 1.23
N ASP A 163 -14.77 -1.93 1.61
CA ASP A 163 -15.66 -3.07 1.40
C ASP A 163 -15.84 -3.36 -0.09
N ALA A 164 -16.02 -2.31 -0.90
CA ALA A 164 -16.13 -2.44 -2.35
C ALA A 164 -14.84 -2.99 -2.98
N LEU A 165 -13.68 -2.50 -2.56
CA LEU A 165 -12.39 -3.00 -3.05
C LEU A 165 -12.17 -4.46 -2.65
N THR A 166 -12.48 -4.83 -1.41
CA THR A 166 -12.34 -6.22 -0.93
C THR A 166 -13.22 -7.16 -1.74
N THR A 167 -14.49 -6.79 -1.94
CA THR A 167 -15.44 -7.57 -2.75
C THR A 167 -14.93 -7.74 -4.18
N ALA A 168 -14.38 -6.67 -4.77
CA ALA A 168 -13.84 -6.71 -6.13
C ALA A 168 -12.59 -7.60 -6.23
N LEU A 169 -11.67 -7.52 -5.26
CA LEU A 169 -10.49 -8.37 -5.17
C LEU A 169 -10.87 -9.85 -5.05
N GLU A 170 -11.78 -10.19 -4.13
CA GLU A 170 -12.26 -11.57 -3.95
C GLU A 170 -12.95 -12.11 -5.20
N SER A 171 -13.72 -11.26 -5.89
CA SER A 171 -14.42 -11.64 -7.14
C SER A 171 -13.45 -11.84 -8.30
N ALA A 172 -12.41 -11.02 -8.40
CA ALA A 172 -11.38 -11.12 -9.43
C ALA A 172 -10.47 -12.35 -9.21
N GLY A 173 -10.18 -12.66 -7.94
CA GLY A 173 -9.29 -13.75 -7.55
C GLY A 173 -7.81 -13.49 -7.89
N ALA A 174 -6.93 -14.44 -7.56
CA ALA A 174 -5.48 -14.27 -7.70
C ALA A 174 -5.02 -13.95 -9.14
N MET A 175 -5.71 -14.47 -10.14
CA MET A 175 -5.38 -14.29 -11.57
C MET A 175 -6.03 -13.05 -12.20
N GLY A 176 -6.76 -12.25 -11.41
CA GLY A 176 -7.38 -11.02 -11.89
C GLY A 176 -6.35 -9.98 -12.34
N ASP A 177 -6.61 -9.34 -13.47
CA ASP A 177 -5.78 -8.25 -13.97
C ASP A 177 -5.77 -7.08 -12.97
N GLY A 178 -4.61 -6.50 -12.69
CA GLY A 178 -4.45 -5.39 -11.76
C GLY A 178 -4.58 -5.72 -10.27
N VAL A 179 -4.81 -6.99 -9.87
CA VAL A 179 -4.95 -7.39 -8.46
C VAL A 179 -3.71 -7.04 -7.63
N ARG A 180 -2.51 -7.31 -8.16
CA ARG A 180 -1.26 -6.99 -7.45
C ARG A 180 -1.13 -5.48 -7.22
N ARG A 181 -1.44 -4.67 -8.24
CA ARG A 181 -1.43 -3.21 -8.15
C ARG A 181 -2.39 -2.71 -7.08
N ALA A 182 -3.63 -3.23 -7.09
CA ALA A 182 -4.65 -2.82 -6.16
C ALA A 182 -4.24 -3.07 -4.70
N VAL A 183 -3.74 -4.28 -4.40
CA VAL A 183 -3.28 -4.59 -3.05
C VAL A 183 -2.03 -3.78 -2.66
N ARG A 184 -1.05 -3.64 -3.56
CA ARG A 184 0.15 -2.81 -3.33
C ARG A 184 -0.23 -1.39 -2.92
N LEU A 185 -1.14 -0.76 -3.65
CA LEU A 185 -1.53 0.62 -3.41
C LEU A 185 -2.36 0.76 -2.13
N ALA A 186 -3.37 -0.09 -1.95
CA ALA A 186 -4.26 -0.01 -0.79
C ALA A 186 -3.49 -0.20 0.53
N ILE A 187 -2.61 -1.22 0.62
CA ILE A 187 -1.76 -1.42 1.80
C ILE A 187 -0.83 -0.21 2.01
N ALA A 188 -0.20 0.29 0.94
CA ALA A 188 0.74 1.40 1.06
C ALA A 188 0.07 2.67 1.57
N ASP A 189 -1.13 2.98 1.08
CA ASP A 189 -1.86 4.19 1.44
C ASP A 189 -2.41 4.11 2.87
N ASP A 190 -2.93 2.95 3.28
CA ASP A 190 -3.38 2.72 4.67
C ASP A 190 -2.22 2.84 5.67
N LEU A 191 -1.09 2.18 5.39
CA LEU A 191 0.09 2.24 6.27
C LEU A 191 0.73 3.63 6.28
N ARG A 192 0.73 4.34 5.15
CA ARG A 192 1.23 5.72 5.09
C ARG A 192 0.44 6.62 6.05
N LEU A 193 -0.89 6.56 5.98
CA LEU A 193 -1.72 7.39 6.84
C LEU A 193 -1.62 6.96 8.30
N ALA A 194 -1.54 5.66 8.58
CA ALA A 194 -1.33 5.15 9.93
C ALA A 194 -0.02 5.65 10.56
N ASP A 195 1.06 5.75 9.77
CA ASP A 195 2.36 6.28 10.19
C ASP A 195 2.34 7.80 10.44
N GLU A 196 1.49 8.55 9.71
CA GLU A 196 1.31 10.01 9.88
C GLU A 196 0.44 10.34 11.10
N LEU A 197 -0.44 9.41 11.50
CA LEU A 197 -1.32 9.58 12.65
C LEU A 197 -0.59 9.36 13.98
N PRO A 198 -0.88 10.19 15.00
CA PRO A 198 -0.38 9.96 16.34
C PRO A 198 -0.95 8.64 16.88
N GLY A 199 -0.09 7.72 17.28
CA GLY A 199 -0.48 6.57 18.08
C GLY A 199 0.63 6.16 19.01
N ALA A 200 0.23 5.60 20.16
CA ALA A 200 1.04 5.36 21.35
C ALA A 200 2.48 4.94 21.00
N ALA A 201 3.44 5.70 21.54
CA ALA A 201 4.85 5.55 21.29
C ALA A 201 5.33 4.09 21.48
N ASN A 202 6.10 3.62 20.49
CA ASN A 202 7.07 2.52 20.50
C ASN A 202 6.76 1.28 21.35
#